data_AF-A0A4Q5NKM6-F1
#
_entry.id   AF-A0A4Q5NKM6-F1
#
_cell.length_a   1.000
_cell.length_b   1.000
_cell.length_c   1.000
_cell.angle_alpha   90.00
_cell.angle_beta   90.00
_cell.angle_gamma   90.00
#
_symmetry.space_group_name_H-M   'P 1'
#
loop_
_entity.id
_entity.type
_entity.pdbx_description
1 polymer ?
#
loop_
_entity_poly.entity_id
_entity_poly.type
_entity_poly.pdbx_seq_one_letter_code
_entity_poly.pdbx_strand_id
1 'polypeptide(L)'
;MNTSINTPIEATAPVKKVLSYSEIRNTQRTHPLQKSLVPVEHTVSLPIPTKRAGHLAYAFFAAPAVRQPGKPMRQGAPDRWWLLDAHGSAAVIIYALYDVQPFSTESYEVVTLPLVTGTLADLKAALSNLETQMNALTPVFFAGDAGDAGAKKELSTALFAVLPEPLQPQYRALAPDFFAWLES
;
A
#
# COMPACT_ATOMS: atom_id res chain seq x y z
N MET A 1 36.82 43.35 -26.58
CA MET A 1 36.39 42.83 -25.27
C MET A 1 35.36 41.74 -25.54
N ASN A 2 35.76 40.47 -25.39
CA ASN A 2 34.88 39.32 -25.60
C ASN A 2 34.22 38.96 -24.27
N THR A 3 32.92 39.16 -24.17
CA THR A 3 32.12 38.76 -23.01
C THR A 3 31.61 37.34 -23.26
N SER A 4 32.34 36.32 -22.79
CA SER A 4 31.84 34.95 -22.76
C SER A 4 30.69 34.85 -21.76
N ILE A 5 29.49 34.59 -22.26
CA ILE A 5 28.30 34.31 -21.46
C ILE A 5 28.42 32.86 -20.99
N ASN A 6 28.76 32.66 -19.71
CA ASN A 6 28.68 31.36 -19.06
C ASN A 6 27.21 31.02 -18.82
N THR A 7 26.62 30.20 -19.67
CA THR A 7 25.33 29.58 -19.40
C THR A 7 25.53 28.52 -18.30
N PRO A 8 24.84 28.62 -17.14
CA PRO A 8 24.93 27.60 -16.11
C PRO A 8 24.38 26.28 -16.66
N ILE A 9 25.17 25.22 -16.56
CA ILE A 9 24.69 23.86 -16.79
C ILE A 9 23.85 23.50 -15.56
N GLU A 10 22.53 23.57 -15.70
CA GLU A 10 21.59 23.08 -14.68
C GLU A 10 21.83 21.59 -14.49
N ALA A 11 22.42 21.22 -13.36
CA ALA A 11 22.56 19.82 -12.97
C ALA A 11 21.17 19.26 -12.69
N THR A 12 20.60 18.51 -13.64
CA THR A 12 19.37 17.75 -13.42
C THR A 12 19.60 16.79 -12.25
N ALA A 13 18.82 16.97 -11.18
CA ALA A 13 18.86 16.09 -10.02
C ALA A 13 18.64 14.63 -10.46
N PRO A 14 19.36 13.65 -9.88
CA PRO A 14 19.22 12.26 -10.26
C PRO A 14 17.77 11.80 -10.05
N VAL A 15 17.18 11.22 -11.11
CA VAL A 15 15.84 10.61 -11.04
C VAL A 15 15.88 9.48 -10.02
N LYS A 16 15.16 9.64 -8.90
CA LYS A 16 15.12 8.61 -7.86
C LYS A 16 14.34 7.40 -8.37
N LYS A 17 14.99 6.22 -8.38
CA LYS A 17 14.36 4.94 -8.72
C LYS A 17 13.09 4.72 -7.89
N VAL A 18 11.99 4.37 -8.55
CA VAL A 18 10.76 3.88 -7.93
C VAL A 18 10.97 2.41 -7.53
N LEU A 19 10.65 2.08 -6.28
CA LEU A 19 10.70 0.73 -5.75
C LEU A 19 9.55 -0.11 -6.29
N SER A 20 9.86 -1.35 -6.61
CA SER A 20 8.87 -2.38 -6.91
C SER A 20 8.00 -2.65 -5.68
N TYR A 21 6.79 -3.15 -5.92
CA TYR A 21 5.86 -3.56 -4.88
C TYR A 21 6.47 -4.64 -3.97
N SER A 22 7.20 -5.60 -4.52
CA SER A 22 7.88 -6.64 -3.74
C SER A 22 8.98 -6.05 -2.85
N GLU A 23 9.76 -5.07 -3.33
CA GLU A 23 10.73 -4.32 -2.51
C GLU A 23 10.03 -3.62 -1.34
N ILE A 24 8.92 -2.91 -1.60
CA ILE A 24 8.14 -2.22 -0.56
C ILE A 24 7.55 -3.18 0.46
N ARG A 25 6.99 -4.31 0.02
CA ARG A 25 6.43 -5.33 0.92
C ARG A 25 7.50 -5.93 1.84
N ASN A 26 8.71 -6.14 1.31
CA ASN A 26 9.83 -6.60 2.12
C ASN A 26 10.27 -5.52 3.12
N THR A 27 10.37 -4.27 2.67
CA THR A 27 10.74 -3.15 3.55
C THR A 27 9.72 -2.94 4.65
N GLN A 28 8.42 -2.96 4.34
CA GLN A 28 7.32 -2.91 5.33
C GLN A 28 7.56 -3.95 6.43
N ARG A 29 7.67 -5.23 6.07
CA ARG A 29 7.81 -6.36 7.02
C ARG A 29 9.04 -6.27 7.91
N THR A 30 10.09 -5.62 7.42
CA THR A 30 11.37 -5.52 8.12
C THR A 30 11.56 -4.17 8.80
N HIS A 31 10.63 -3.23 8.61
CA HIS A 31 10.76 -1.85 9.06
C HIS A 31 10.83 -1.76 10.59
N PRO A 32 11.79 -1.01 11.17
CA PRO A 32 11.92 -0.86 12.61
C PRO A 32 10.65 -0.37 13.30
N LEU A 33 9.93 0.59 12.70
CA LEU A 33 8.65 1.08 13.24
C LEU A 33 7.60 -0.02 13.40
N GLN A 34 7.54 -1.00 12.49
CA GLN A 34 6.58 -2.09 12.64
C GLN A 34 6.92 -2.92 13.87
N LYS A 35 8.21 -3.19 14.11
CA LYS A 35 8.67 -3.98 15.26
C LYS A 35 8.53 -3.26 16.60
N SER A 36 8.71 -1.94 16.62
CA SER A 36 8.75 -1.17 17.86
C SER A 36 7.41 -0.55 18.24
N LEU A 37 6.58 -0.19 17.26
CA LEU A 37 5.37 0.60 17.52
C LEU A 37 4.08 -0.18 17.28
N VAL A 38 4.04 -1.15 16.37
CA VAL A 38 2.83 -1.93 16.10
C VAL A 38 2.69 -3.03 17.15
N PRO A 39 1.59 -3.07 17.93
CA PRO A 39 1.40 -4.12 18.93
C PRO A 39 1.34 -5.51 18.29
N VAL A 40 1.75 -6.52 19.04
CA VAL A 40 1.90 -7.90 18.53
C VAL A 40 0.57 -8.54 18.17
N GLU A 41 -0.51 -8.07 18.79
CA GLU A 41 -1.89 -8.45 18.55
C GLU A 41 -2.50 -7.78 17.31
N HIS A 42 -1.78 -6.90 16.61
CA HIS A 42 -2.27 -6.25 15.41
C HIS A 42 -1.95 -7.05 14.15
N THR A 43 -2.84 -6.93 13.18
CA THR A 43 -2.55 -7.28 11.80
C THR A 43 -2.20 -6.03 11.02
N VAL A 44 -1.25 -6.15 10.09
CA VAL A 44 -0.84 -5.07 9.19
C VAL A 44 -1.38 -5.35 7.80
N SER A 45 -1.97 -4.33 7.18
CA SER A 45 -2.54 -4.42 5.83
C SER A 45 -1.45 -4.59 4.76
N LEU A 46 -1.86 -5.06 3.58
CA LEU A 46 -0.99 -4.95 2.40
C LEU A 46 -0.72 -3.47 2.09
N PRO A 47 0.49 -3.13 1.59
CA PRO A 47 0.76 -1.79 1.11
C PRO A 47 -0.09 -1.53 -0.14
N ILE A 48 -0.72 -0.36 -0.26
CA ILE A 48 -1.46 0.04 -1.46
C ILE A 48 -0.82 1.32 -2.02
N PRO A 49 -0.55 1.40 -3.34
CA PRO A 49 -0.05 2.63 -3.95
C PRO A 49 -0.97 3.81 -3.66
N THR A 50 -0.41 5.00 -3.46
CA THR A 50 -1.17 6.24 -3.33
C THR A 50 -0.31 7.44 -3.73
N LYS A 51 -0.98 8.54 -4.06
CA LYS A 51 -0.47 9.89 -4.29
C LYS A 51 -0.89 10.85 -3.18
N ARG A 52 -1.43 10.33 -2.07
CA ARG A 52 -1.80 11.12 -0.88
C ARG A 52 -0.64 12.01 -0.42
N ALA A 53 -1.00 13.17 0.13
CA ALA A 53 -0.06 14.20 0.57
C ALA A 53 0.89 14.71 -0.54
N GLY A 54 0.57 14.52 -1.82
CA GLY A 54 1.39 14.96 -2.94
C GLY A 54 2.65 14.11 -3.17
N HIS A 55 2.71 12.91 -2.57
CA HIS A 55 3.86 12.01 -2.69
C HIS A 55 3.45 10.68 -3.32
N LEU A 56 4.29 10.17 -4.22
CA LEU A 56 4.21 8.78 -4.68
C LEU A 56 4.62 7.89 -3.51
N ALA A 57 3.68 7.12 -2.96
CA ALA A 57 3.88 6.40 -1.73
C ALA A 57 3.09 5.08 -1.72
N TYR A 58 3.34 4.29 -0.70
CA TYR A 58 2.53 3.14 -0.35
C TYR A 58 1.95 3.33 1.04
N ALA A 59 0.62 3.24 1.12
CA ALA A 59 -0.14 3.39 2.35
C ALA A 59 -0.50 2.03 2.93
N PHE A 60 -0.52 1.94 4.26
CA PHE A 60 -1.00 0.76 4.97
C PHE A 60 -1.40 1.12 6.39
N PHE A 61 -2.24 0.29 6.98
CA PHE A 61 -2.74 0.45 8.32
C PHE A 61 -2.44 -0.78 9.17
N ALA A 62 -2.50 -0.61 10.50
CA ALA A 62 -2.58 -1.72 11.43
C ALA A 62 -3.89 -1.64 12.22
N ALA A 63 -4.42 -2.80 12.56
CA ALA A 63 -5.65 -2.93 13.34
C ALA A 63 -5.51 -4.09 14.34
N PRO A 64 -6.10 -3.98 15.55
CA PRO A 64 -6.16 -5.09 16.49
C PRO A 64 -6.80 -6.32 15.85
N ALA A 65 -6.22 -7.50 16.04
CA ALA A 65 -6.70 -8.73 15.43
C ALA A 65 -6.69 -9.90 16.43
N VAL A 66 -7.86 -10.48 16.67
CA VAL A 66 -7.99 -11.66 17.54
C VAL A 66 -7.94 -12.91 16.66
N ARG A 67 -6.87 -13.68 16.82
CA ARG A 67 -6.65 -14.95 16.12
C ARG A 67 -6.86 -16.12 17.08
N GLN A 68 -7.82 -16.98 16.76
CA GLN A 68 -8.03 -18.25 17.45
C GLN A 68 -7.89 -19.40 16.43
N PRO A 69 -7.06 -20.41 16.69
CA PRO A 69 -6.92 -21.55 15.78
C PRO A 69 -8.27 -22.17 15.44
N GLY A 70 -8.51 -22.40 14.15
CA GLY A 70 -9.75 -23.01 13.64
C GLY A 70 -10.99 -22.11 13.66
N LYS A 71 -10.87 -20.83 14.04
CA LYS A 71 -11.99 -19.87 14.02
C LYS A 71 -11.73 -18.71 13.05
N PRO A 72 -12.79 -18.10 12.51
CA PRO A 72 -12.70 -16.82 11.80
C PRO A 72 -11.93 -15.76 12.62
N MET A 73 -11.07 -15.00 11.95
CA MET A 73 -10.34 -13.90 12.59
C MET A 73 -11.29 -12.72 12.79
N ARG A 74 -11.23 -12.07 13.96
CA ARG A 74 -11.90 -10.77 14.18
C ARG A 74 -10.87 -9.67 14.10
N GLN A 75 -11.13 -8.65 13.28
CA GLN A 75 -10.26 -7.49 13.13
C GLN A 75 -11.03 -6.24 13.55
N GLY A 76 -10.41 -5.43 14.42
CA GLY A 76 -10.98 -4.15 14.85
C GLY A 76 -10.83 -3.05 13.81
N ALA A 77 -11.18 -1.84 14.23
CA ALA A 77 -10.88 -0.62 13.47
C ALA A 77 -9.36 -0.41 13.36
N PRO A 78 -8.88 0.17 12.24
CA PRO A 78 -7.52 0.67 12.16
C PRO A 78 -7.22 1.65 13.30
N ASP A 79 -6.13 1.44 14.03
CA ASP A 79 -5.71 2.34 15.11
C ASP A 79 -4.50 3.20 14.71
N ARG A 80 -3.81 2.83 13.64
CA ARG A 80 -2.65 3.55 13.10
C ARG A 80 -2.46 3.26 11.62
N TRP A 81 -1.78 4.16 10.94
CA TRP A 81 -1.44 4.03 9.53
C TRP A 81 -0.18 4.83 9.20
N TRP A 82 0.44 4.48 8.08
CA TRP A 82 1.64 5.16 7.63
C TRP A 82 1.82 5.09 6.12
N LEU A 83 2.67 6.01 5.64
CA LEU A 83 3.10 6.10 4.25
C LEU A 83 4.60 5.83 4.17
N LEU A 84 5.00 4.93 3.27
CA LEU A 84 6.38 4.81 2.82
C LEU A 84 6.54 5.45 1.45
N ASP A 85 7.58 6.25 1.28
CA ASP A 85 7.98 6.81 -0.01
C ASP A 85 8.18 5.69 -1.03
N ALA A 86 7.64 5.86 -2.23
CA ALA A 86 7.84 4.90 -3.31
C ALA A 86 9.27 4.95 -3.86
N HIS A 87 10.07 5.96 -3.53
CA HIS A 87 11.43 6.15 -4.03
C HIS A 87 12.52 5.72 -3.04
N GLY A 88 13.66 5.30 -3.59
CA GLY A 88 14.91 5.16 -2.84
C GLY A 88 14.83 4.11 -1.73
N SER A 89 14.90 4.52 -0.47
CA SER A 89 14.98 3.64 0.71
C SER A 89 13.63 3.37 1.39
N ALA A 90 12.51 3.70 0.76
CA ALA A 90 11.18 3.64 1.36
C ALA A 90 11.09 4.40 2.69
N ALA A 91 11.54 5.65 2.69
CA ALA A 91 11.51 6.50 3.87
C ALA A 91 10.07 6.69 4.37
N VAL A 92 9.89 6.77 5.69
CA VAL A 92 8.59 7.02 6.29
C VAL A 92 8.23 8.49 6.08
N ILE A 93 7.12 8.75 5.40
CA ILE A 93 6.60 10.11 5.17
C ILE A 93 5.63 10.49 6.29
N ILE A 94 4.72 9.57 6.64
CA ILE A 94 3.71 9.75 7.69
C ILE A 94 3.74 8.51 8.55
N TYR A 95 3.66 8.69 9.88
CA TYR A 95 3.25 7.65 10.81
C TYR A 95 2.33 8.29 11.84
N ALA A 96 1.09 7.80 11.94
CA ALA A 96 0.10 8.41 12.81
C ALA A 96 -0.82 7.37 13.45
N LEU A 97 -1.27 7.69 14.67
CA LEU A 97 -2.46 7.08 15.23
C LEU A 97 -3.69 7.63 14.49
N TYR A 98 -4.67 6.76 14.25
CA TYR A 98 -5.85 7.08 13.46
C TYR A 98 -6.71 8.17 14.11
N ASP A 99 -6.78 8.20 15.43
CA ASP A 99 -7.51 9.21 16.21
C ASP A 99 -6.85 10.60 16.17
N VAL A 100 -5.52 10.66 16.02
CA VAL A 100 -4.77 11.92 15.91
C VAL A 100 -4.79 12.47 14.48
N GLN A 101 -4.56 11.61 13.48
CA GLN A 101 -4.59 12.01 12.08
C GLN A 101 -5.26 10.89 11.27
N PRO A 102 -6.57 10.96 11.05
CA PRO A 102 -7.27 9.91 10.32
C PRO A 102 -6.94 9.95 8.82
N PHE A 103 -6.87 8.78 8.17
CA PHE A 103 -6.83 8.71 6.70
C PHE A 103 -8.22 8.85 6.05
N SER A 104 -9.29 8.73 6.84
CA SER A 104 -10.70 8.84 6.42
C SER A 104 -11.57 9.44 7.53
N THR A 105 -12.69 10.08 7.17
CA THR A 105 -13.67 10.56 8.17
C THR A 105 -14.63 9.47 8.63
N GLU A 106 -14.54 8.28 8.05
CA GLU A 106 -15.39 7.14 8.38
C GLU A 106 -15.02 6.51 9.73
N SER A 107 -16.02 5.92 10.37
CA SER A 107 -15.85 5.05 11.54
C SER A 107 -15.88 3.59 11.10
N TYR A 108 -14.94 2.80 11.59
CA TYR A 108 -14.87 1.37 11.30
C TYR A 108 -15.29 0.53 12.51
N GLU A 109 -16.07 -0.51 12.26
CA GLU A 109 -16.46 -1.47 13.27
C GLU A 109 -15.55 -2.71 13.25
N VAL A 110 -15.69 -3.56 14.27
CA VAL A 110 -15.04 -4.86 14.30
C VAL A 110 -15.66 -5.76 13.24
N VAL A 111 -14.85 -6.23 12.30
CA VAL A 111 -15.27 -7.16 11.24
C VAL A 111 -14.82 -8.58 11.54
N THR A 112 -15.57 -9.55 11.04
CA THR A 112 -15.18 -10.97 11.05
C THR A 112 -14.73 -11.36 9.66
N LEU A 113 -13.49 -11.82 9.54
CA LEU A 113 -12.92 -12.23 8.26
C LEU A 113 -13.29 -13.70 7.98
N PRO A 114 -13.57 -14.05 6.72
CA PRO A 114 -13.83 -15.42 6.34
C PRO A 114 -12.65 -16.33 6.73
N LEU A 115 -12.97 -17.58 7.05
CA LEU A 115 -11.93 -18.58 7.30
C LEU A 115 -11.13 -18.79 6.01
N VAL A 116 -9.80 -18.80 6.12
CA VAL A 116 -8.93 -19.15 4.99
C VAL A 116 -9.04 -20.66 4.79
N THR A 117 -9.75 -21.07 3.73
CA THR A 117 -10.02 -22.49 3.40
C THR A 117 -9.05 -23.08 2.39
N GLY A 118 -8.26 -22.25 1.69
CA GLY A 118 -7.26 -22.68 0.73
C GLY A 118 -5.98 -23.21 1.37
N THR A 119 -5.14 -23.86 0.58
CA THR A 119 -3.82 -24.30 1.04
C THR A 119 -2.85 -23.12 1.15
N LEU A 120 -1.76 -23.30 1.91
CA LEU A 120 -0.68 -22.32 1.95
C LEU A 120 -0.06 -22.09 0.56
N ALA A 121 -0.05 -23.11 -0.31
CA ALA A 121 0.45 -22.99 -1.67
C ALA A 121 -0.45 -22.07 -2.50
N ASP A 122 -1.77 -22.21 -2.38
CA ASP A 122 -2.74 -21.35 -3.08
C ASP A 122 -2.60 -19.89 -2.65
N LEU A 123 -2.46 -19.65 -1.33
CA LEU A 123 -2.26 -18.30 -0.81
C LEU A 123 -0.95 -17.68 -1.33
N LYS A 124 0.14 -18.46 -1.38
CA LYS A 124 1.41 -18.01 -1.94
C LYS A 124 1.29 -17.69 -3.44
N ALA A 125 0.58 -18.52 -4.19
CA ALA A 125 0.34 -18.30 -5.62
C ALA A 125 -0.50 -17.03 -5.85
N ALA A 126 -1.57 -16.83 -5.08
CA ALA A 126 -2.41 -15.63 -5.15
C ALA A 126 -1.61 -14.36 -4.82
N LEU A 127 -0.79 -14.39 -3.77
CA LEU A 127 0.10 -13.28 -3.42
C LEU A 127 1.15 -13.02 -4.50
N SER A 128 1.77 -14.06 -5.06
CA SER A 128 2.75 -13.92 -6.15
C SER A 128 2.12 -13.32 -7.39
N ASN A 129 0.88 -13.69 -7.71
CA ASN A 129 0.13 -13.10 -8.81
C ASN A 129 -0.15 -11.62 -8.55
N LEU A 130 -0.63 -11.27 -7.36
CA LEU A 130 -0.83 -9.86 -6.97
C LEU A 130 0.47 -9.06 -7.08
N GLU A 131 1.59 -9.57 -6.56
CA GLU A 131 2.88 -8.87 -6.62
C GLU A 131 3.32 -8.61 -8.06
N THR A 132 3.12 -9.57 -8.96
CA THR A 132 3.43 -9.43 -10.39
C THR A 132 2.60 -8.30 -11.00
N GLN A 133 1.28 -8.30 -10.77
CA GLN A 133 0.37 -7.30 -11.29
C GLN A 133 0.66 -5.90 -10.71
N MET A 134 0.92 -5.80 -9.41
CA MET A 134 1.30 -4.55 -8.76
C MET A 134 2.63 -4.00 -9.28
N ASN A 135 3.64 -4.85 -9.48
CA ASN A 135 4.94 -4.45 -10.05
C ASN A 135 4.80 -3.87 -11.46
N ALA A 136 3.91 -4.43 -12.28
CA ALA A 136 3.65 -3.95 -13.63
C ALA A 136 2.89 -2.62 -13.65
N LEU A 137 1.87 -2.47 -12.82
CA LEU A 137 0.91 -1.36 -12.94
C LEU A 137 1.12 -0.20 -11.98
N THR A 138 1.85 -0.39 -10.87
CA THR A 138 2.13 0.72 -9.96
C THR A 138 2.91 1.87 -10.63
N PRO A 139 3.92 1.61 -11.48
CA PRO A 139 4.59 2.69 -12.22
C PRO A 139 3.64 3.48 -13.13
N VAL A 140 2.69 2.79 -13.78
CA VAL A 140 1.66 3.41 -14.65
C VAL A 140 0.75 4.31 -13.83
N PHE A 141 0.25 3.81 -12.69
CA PHE A 141 -0.52 4.61 -11.74
C PHE A 141 0.26 5.85 -11.29
N PHE A 142 1.53 5.68 -10.87
CA PHE A 142 2.36 6.79 -10.41
C PHE A 142 2.66 7.82 -11.49
N ALA A 143 2.86 7.40 -12.74
CA ALA A 143 2.99 8.28 -13.90
C ALA A 143 1.72 9.12 -14.16
N GLY A 144 0.56 8.66 -13.65
CA GLY A 144 -0.73 9.31 -13.89
C GLY A 144 -1.37 8.88 -15.21
N ASP A 145 -0.87 7.81 -15.81
CA ASP A 145 -1.43 7.23 -17.02
C ASP A 145 -2.73 6.49 -16.69
N ALA A 146 -3.68 6.47 -17.64
CA ALA A 146 -4.96 5.78 -17.46
C ALA A 146 -4.82 4.24 -17.29
N GLY A 147 -3.72 3.69 -17.81
CA GLY A 147 -3.43 2.26 -17.85
C GLY A 147 -4.30 1.47 -18.85
N ASP A 148 -3.89 0.23 -19.12
CA ASP A 148 -4.69 -0.70 -19.92
C ASP A 148 -5.85 -1.27 -19.10
N ALA A 149 -7.07 -1.24 -19.65
CA ALA A 149 -8.27 -1.69 -18.95
C ALA A 149 -8.25 -3.19 -18.63
N GLY A 150 -7.67 -4.01 -19.51
CA GLY A 150 -7.51 -5.45 -19.28
C GLY A 150 -6.58 -5.72 -18.11
N ALA A 151 -5.40 -5.10 -18.11
CA ALA A 151 -4.42 -5.21 -17.03
C ALA A 151 -4.97 -4.72 -15.69
N LYS A 152 -5.71 -3.60 -15.67
CA LYS A 152 -6.35 -3.09 -14.46
C LYS A 152 -7.40 -4.06 -13.90
N LYS A 153 -8.18 -4.68 -14.78
CA LYS A 153 -9.15 -5.72 -14.38
C LYS A 153 -8.45 -6.96 -13.80
N GLU A 154 -7.32 -7.38 -14.38
CA GLU A 154 -6.50 -8.47 -13.84
C GLU A 154 -5.95 -8.14 -12.46
N LEU A 155 -5.40 -6.93 -12.27
CA LEU A 155 -4.92 -6.46 -10.97
C LEU A 155 -6.04 -6.38 -9.94
N SER A 156 -7.20 -5.83 -10.31
CA SER A 156 -8.39 -5.77 -9.45
C SER A 156 -8.80 -7.18 -8.99
N THR A 157 -8.84 -8.13 -9.92
CA THR A 157 -9.14 -9.55 -9.63
C THR A 157 -8.10 -10.15 -8.67
N ALA A 158 -6.80 -9.94 -8.93
CA ALA A 158 -5.73 -10.45 -8.09
C ALA A 158 -5.74 -9.84 -6.68
N LEU A 159 -6.06 -8.54 -6.59
CA LEU A 159 -6.16 -7.81 -5.32
C LEU A 159 -7.32 -8.33 -4.48
N PHE A 160 -8.52 -8.45 -5.05
CA PHE A 160 -9.68 -8.95 -4.32
C PHE A 160 -9.64 -10.45 -4.03
N ALA A 161 -8.80 -11.23 -4.73
CA ALA A 161 -8.52 -12.61 -4.36
C ALA A 161 -7.77 -12.73 -3.02
N VAL A 162 -7.01 -11.71 -2.61
CA VAL A 162 -6.24 -11.72 -1.35
C VAL A 162 -6.77 -10.76 -0.30
N LEU A 163 -7.61 -9.79 -0.69
CA LEU A 163 -8.27 -8.85 0.22
C LEU A 163 -9.67 -9.35 0.59
N PRO A 164 -9.90 -9.76 1.85
CA PRO A 164 -11.23 -10.14 2.30
C PRO A 164 -12.22 -9.00 2.11
N GLU A 165 -13.41 -9.32 1.58
CA GLU A 165 -14.49 -8.36 1.33
C GLU A 165 -14.78 -7.43 2.52
N PRO A 166 -14.85 -7.91 3.79
CA PRO A 166 -15.12 -7.03 4.93
C PRO A 166 -14.07 -5.94 5.17
N LEU A 167 -12.85 -6.07 4.61
CA LEU A 167 -11.79 -5.07 4.74
C LEU A 167 -11.73 -4.09 3.58
N GLN A 168 -12.42 -4.35 2.46
CA GLN A 168 -12.34 -3.49 1.29
C GLN A 168 -12.67 -2.02 1.57
N PRO A 169 -13.67 -1.67 2.41
CA PRO A 169 -13.92 -0.26 2.76
C PRO A 169 -12.69 0.43 3.36
N GLN A 170 -11.98 -0.24 4.27
CA GLN A 170 -10.77 0.31 4.90
C GLN A 170 -9.65 0.52 3.89
N TYR A 171 -9.46 -0.41 2.94
CA TYR A 171 -8.46 -0.27 1.88
C TYR A 171 -8.78 0.87 0.89
N ARG A 172 -10.05 0.99 0.49
CA ARG A 172 -10.51 2.07 -0.39
C ARG A 172 -10.34 3.43 0.26
N ALA A 173 -10.71 3.52 1.53
CA ALA A 173 -10.52 4.73 2.30
C ALA A 173 -9.04 5.06 2.51
N LEU A 174 -8.16 4.07 2.67
CA LEU A 174 -6.72 4.27 2.81
C LEU A 174 -6.08 4.85 1.53
N ALA A 175 -6.46 4.39 0.35
CA ALA A 175 -5.86 4.80 -0.94
C ALA A 175 -6.92 5.08 -2.02
N PRO A 176 -7.79 6.08 -1.83
CA PRO A 176 -8.97 6.30 -2.66
C PRO A 176 -8.61 6.63 -4.10
N ASP A 177 -7.47 7.29 -4.31
CA ASP A 177 -6.94 7.66 -5.61
C ASP A 177 -6.48 6.45 -6.44
N PHE A 178 -5.88 5.45 -5.79
CA PHE A 178 -5.52 4.21 -6.46
C PHE A 178 -6.74 3.38 -6.83
N PHE A 179 -7.74 3.27 -5.95
CA PHE A 179 -8.97 2.56 -6.26
C PHE A 179 -9.80 3.27 -7.33
N ALA A 180 -9.90 4.60 -7.27
CA ALA A 180 -10.54 5.39 -8.32
C ALA A 180 -9.84 5.20 -9.67
N TRP A 181 -8.51 5.19 -9.68
CA TRP A 181 -7.73 4.88 -10.88
C TRP A 181 -7.99 3.45 -11.35
N LEU A 182 -7.97 2.46 -10.47
CA LEU A 182 -8.15 1.05 -10.82
C LEU A 182 -9.52 0.76 -11.46
N GLU A 183 -10.53 1.56 -11.11
CA GLU A 183 -11.95 1.36 -11.47
C GLU A 183 -12.46 2.25 -12.60
N SER A 184 -11.68 3.24 -13.04
CA SER A 184 -11.98 4.07 -14.21
C SER A 184 -11.78 3.31 -15.52
#